data_AF-A0A9E1YLJ2-F1
#
_entry.id   AF-A0A9E1YLJ2-F1
#
_cell.length_a   1.000
_cell.length_b   1.000
_cell.length_c   1.000
_cell.angle_alpha   90.00
_cell.angle_beta   90.00
_cell.angle_gamma   90.00
#
_symmetry.space_group_name_H-M   'P 1'
#
loop_
_entity.id
_entity.type
_entity.pdbx_description
1 polymer ?
#
loop_
_entity_poly.entity_id
_entity_poly.type
_entity_poly.pdbx_seq_one_letter_code
_entity_poly.pdbx_strand_id
1 'polypeptide(L)'
;MLNSLITSKTRLRLLIKFFVSQTNKAHLNGLATEFGESTNSIRKELNNLFDAGYILKSKLSNKIEYTVNSNHPLYETMHKVVMKHLGLEDIVDTVLQKIGNVEKIILIGDYAKGIDTGNIEVVLTGRDLDLDYISNLEKKIEKLINRKVTFYLSSKFLSEQQNIILYTNEI
;
A
#
# COMPACT_ATOMS: atom_id res chain seq x y z
N MET A 1 -0.39 11.82 -10.07
CA MET A 1 -1.86 11.98 -9.95
C MET A 1 -2.27 12.54 -8.59
N LEU A 2 -2.07 11.86 -7.45
CA LEU A 2 -2.56 12.40 -6.17
C LEU A 2 -1.74 13.61 -5.67
N ASN A 3 -0.45 13.66 -6.01
CA ASN A 3 0.47 14.74 -5.63
C ASN A 3 0.09 16.12 -6.19
N SER A 4 -0.73 16.19 -7.25
CA SER A 4 -1.20 17.47 -7.80
C SER A 4 -2.43 18.01 -7.07
N LEU A 5 -3.20 17.14 -6.40
CA LEU A 5 -4.34 17.53 -5.57
C LEU A 5 -3.93 17.72 -4.11
N ILE A 6 -3.02 16.87 -3.62
CA ILE A 6 -2.49 16.91 -2.25
C ILE A 6 -1.07 17.47 -2.31
N THR A 7 -0.96 18.78 -2.15
CA THR A 7 0.31 19.52 -2.25
C THR A 7 1.27 19.23 -1.10
N SER A 8 0.74 18.87 0.08
CA SER A 8 1.53 18.45 1.23
C SER A 8 2.08 17.03 1.02
N LYS A 9 3.39 16.91 0.77
CA LYS A 9 4.08 15.62 0.65
C LYS A 9 3.91 14.78 1.91
N THR A 10 3.96 15.42 3.07
CA THR A 10 3.74 14.79 4.38
C THR A 10 2.36 14.18 4.48
N ARG A 11 1.31 14.94 4.11
CA ARG A 11 -0.07 14.45 4.12
C ARG A 11 -0.25 13.26 3.19
N LEU A 12 0.29 13.35 1.98
CA LEU A 12 0.22 12.26 1.01
C LEU A 12 0.88 10.98 1.56
N ARG A 13 2.07 11.09 2.16
CA ARG A 13 2.75 9.95 2.80
C ARG A 13 1.95 9.35 3.95
N LEU A 14 1.33 10.19 4.79
CA LEU A 14 0.44 9.72 5.86
C LEU A 14 -0.80 8.99 5.31
N LEU A 15 -1.40 9.52 4.24
CA LEU A 15 -2.53 8.85 3.59
C LEU A 15 -2.12 7.49 3.04
N ILE A 16 -0.99 7.39 2.35
CA ILE A 16 -0.47 6.10 1.88
C ILE A 16 -0.22 5.16 3.07
N LYS A 17 0.45 5.64 4.12
CA LYS A 17 0.78 4.85 5.32
C LYS A 17 -0.44 4.23 5.96
N PHE A 18 -1.51 4.99 6.13
CA PHE A 18 -2.70 4.55 6.87
C PHE A 18 -3.77 3.90 6.00
N PHE A 19 -3.91 4.32 4.75
CA PHE A 19 -5.00 3.84 3.89
C PHE A 19 -4.60 2.67 3.00
N VAL A 20 -3.33 2.28 2.88
CA VAL A 20 -2.98 1.03 2.17
C VAL A 20 -3.44 -0.21 2.92
N SER A 21 -3.43 -0.19 4.26
CA SER A 21 -3.88 -1.29 5.12
C SER A 21 -4.41 -0.78 6.44
N GLN A 22 -5.54 -1.34 6.90
CA GLN A 22 -6.14 -1.05 8.20
C GLN A 22 -5.27 -1.50 9.38
N THR A 23 -4.37 -2.46 9.16
CA THR A 23 -3.49 -2.99 10.20
C THR A 23 -2.29 -2.09 10.50
N ASN A 24 -2.05 -1.08 9.66
CA ASN A 24 -0.92 -0.19 9.82
C ASN A 24 -1.07 0.70 11.06
N LYS A 25 -0.02 0.65 11.89
CA LYS A 25 0.13 1.42 13.11
C LYS A 25 1.39 2.26 13.00
N ALA A 26 1.34 3.48 13.52
CA ALA A 26 2.51 4.35 13.51
C ALA A 26 2.57 5.25 14.74
N HIS A 27 3.78 5.68 15.08
CA HIS A 27 4.03 6.68 16.12
C HIS A 27 4.75 7.88 15.52
N LEU A 28 4.60 9.06 16.14
CA LEU A 28 5.14 10.32 15.63
C LEU A 28 6.63 10.25 15.26
N ASN A 29 7.47 9.73 16.16
CA ASN A 29 8.92 9.67 15.93
C ASN A 29 9.27 8.65 14.83
N GLY A 30 8.55 7.52 14.77
CA GLY A 30 8.74 6.53 13.71
C GLY A 30 8.44 7.12 12.34
N LEU A 31 7.33 7.86 12.21
CA LEU A 31 6.96 8.55 10.98
C LEU A 31 7.97 9.63 10.58
N ALA A 32 8.50 10.39 11.54
CA ALA A 32 9.53 11.40 11.28
C ALA A 32 10.80 10.77 10.69
N THR A 33 11.25 9.64 11.27
CA THR A 33 12.39 8.87 10.74
C THR A 33 12.08 8.25 9.38
N GLU A 34 10.93 7.60 9.23
CA GLU A 34 10.50 6.94 7.98
C GLU A 34 10.38 7.93 6.82
N PHE A 35 9.85 9.13 7.06
CA PHE A 35 9.62 10.12 6.02
C PHE A 35 10.79 11.09 5.81
N GLY A 36 11.81 11.05 6.68
CA GLY A 36 12.93 11.99 6.67
C GLY A 36 12.48 13.44 6.92
N GLU A 37 11.51 13.64 7.81
CA GLU A 37 10.89 14.93 8.07
C GLU A 37 10.93 15.32 9.56
N SER A 38 10.76 16.62 9.85
CA SER A 38 10.68 17.10 11.23
C SER A 38 9.43 16.57 11.94
N THR A 39 9.56 16.26 13.23
CA THR A 39 8.42 15.83 14.06
C THR A 39 7.31 16.88 14.10
N ASN A 40 7.62 18.16 13.96
CA ASN A 40 6.62 19.24 13.91
C ASN A 40 5.75 19.17 12.65
N SER A 41 6.37 18.94 11.48
CA SER A 41 5.65 18.79 10.20
C SER A 41 4.69 17.61 10.26
N ILE A 42 5.19 16.44 10.72
CA ILE A 42 4.37 15.24 10.88
C ILE A 42 3.23 15.48 11.88
N ARG A 43 3.53 16.09 13.04
CA ARG A 43 2.51 16.34 14.09
C ARG A 43 1.37 17.21 13.58
N LYS A 44 1.67 18.24 12.78
CA LYS A 44 0.64 19.12 12.21
C LYS A 44 -0.32 18.34 11.32
N GLU A 45 0.19 17.51 10.41
CA GLU A 45 -0.67 16.73 9.52
C GLU A 45 -1.38 15.57 10.22
N LEU A 46 -0.75 14.94 11.21
CA LEU A 46 -1.44 13.96 12.07
C LEU A 46 -2.60 14.57 12.84
N ASN A 47 -2.42 15.79 13.37
CA ASN A 47 -3.51 16.50 14.03
C ASN A 47 -4.62 16.82 13.03
N ASN A 48 -4.30 17.35 11.84
CA ASN A 48 -5.30 17.61 10.81
C ASN A 48 -6.13 16.35 10.45
N LEU A 49 -5.47 15.21 10.25
CA LEU A 49 -6.15 13.95 9.93
C LEU A 49 -6.99 13.42 11.10
N PHE A 50 -6.49 13.58 12.33
CA PHE A 50 -7.21 13.17 13.54
C PHE A 50 -8.44 14.04 13.79
N ASP A 51 -8.29 15.36 13.71
CA ASP A 51 -9.37 16.32 13.93
C ASP A 51 -10.48 16.17 12.87
N ALA A 52 -10.11 15.77 11.65
CA ALA A 52 -11.04 15.42 10.59
C ALA A 52 -11.61 13.99 10.68
N GLY A 53 -11.19 13.19 11.66
CA GLY A 53 -11.72 11.85 11.91
C GLY A 53 -11.20 10.72 11.01
N TYR A 54 -10.20 10.98 10.15
CA TYR A 54 -9.60 9.98 9.25
C TYR A 54 -8.71 8.97 10.00
N ILE A 55 -8.13 9.39 11.11
CA ILE A 55 -7.26 8.55 11.94
C ILE A 55 -7.67 8.63 13.41
N LEU A 56 -7.36 7.58 14.16
CA LEU A 56 -7.57 7.49 15.60
C LEU A 56 -6.22 7.62 16.33
N LYS A 57 -6.28 8.07 17.58
CA LYS A 57 -5.13 8.12 18.50
C LYS A 57 -5.42 7.21 19.69
N SER A 58 -4.50 6.31 20.01
CA SER A 58 -4.56 5.50 21.23
C SER A 58 -3.26 5.58 22.01
N LYS A 59 -3.35 5.69 23.33
CA LYS A 59 -2.18 5.66 24.20
C LYS A 59 -1.82 4.20 24.50
N LEU A 60 -0.66 3.76 24.02
CA LEU A 60 -0.10 2.46 24.33
C LEU A 60 1.13 2.67 25.23
N SER A 61 0.97 2.44 26.53
CA SER A 61 1.98 2.78 27.55
C SER A 61 2.38 4.28 27.47
N ASN A 62 3.65 4.58 27.21
CA ASN A 62 4.19 5.94 27.08
C ASN A 62 4.25 6.45 25.63
N LYS A 63 3.64 5.73 24.66
CA LYS A 63 3.64 6.11 23.24
C LYS A 63 2.22 6.36 22.73
N ILE A 64 2.06 7.38 21.88
CA ILE A 64 0.83 7.65 21.14
C ILE A 64 0.89 6.88 19.83
N GLU A 65 0.01 5.91 19.66
CA GLU A 65 -0.20 5.15 18.42
C GLU A 65 -1.29 5.82 17.59
N TYR A 66 -1.08 5.83 16.27
CA TYR A 66 -2.02 6.30 15.28
C TYR A 66 -2.44 5.13 14.38
N THR A 67 -3.73 5.03 14.13
CA THR A 67 -4.33 4.03 13.23
C THR A 67 -5.36 4.69 12.33
N VAL A 68 -5.65 4.08 11.18
CA VAL A 68 -6.75 4.56 10.33
C VAL A 68 -8.10 4.32 11.01
N ASN A 69 -9.04 5.24 10.82
CA ASN A 69 -10.43 5.04 11.21
C ASN A 69 -11.19 4.35 10.08
N SER A 70 -11.26 3.02 10.10
CA SER A 70 -12.00 2.25 9.08
C SER A 70 -13.52 2.48 9.12
N ASN A 71 -14.05 3.03 10.22
CA ASN A 71 -15.46 3.41 10.34
C ASN A 71 -15.76 4.81 9.76
N HIS A 72 -14.74 5.53 9.26
CA HIS A 72 -14.95 6.85 8.67
C HIS A 72 -15.73 6.73 7.34
N PRO A 73 -16.74 7.58 7.06
CA PRO A 73 -17.58 7.46 5.84
C PRO A 73 -16.80 7.48 4.52
N LEU A 74 -15.66 8.18 4.49
CA LEU A 74 -14.79 8.26 3.32
C LEU A 74 -13.66 7.23 3.29
N TYR A 75 -13.63 6.28 4.25
CA TYR A 75 -12.53 5.33 4.35
C TYR A 75 -12.32 4.54 3.06
N GLU A 76 -13.37 3.87 2.57
CA GLU A 76 -13.31 3.06 1.34
C GLU A 76 -12.91 3.88 0.11
N THR A 77 -13.39 5.12 0.03
CA THR A 77 -13.04 6.02 -1.07
C THR A 77 -11.56 6.37 -1.04
N MET A 78 -11.04 6.72 0.14
CA MET A 78 -9.62 7.07 0.32
C MET A 78 -8.71 5.86 0.12
N HIS A 79 -9.14 4.67 0.56
CA HIS A 79 -8.44 3.40 0.30
C HIS A 79 -8.28 3.19 -1.20
N LYS A 80 -9.38 3.22 -1.97
CA LYS A 80 -9.34 3.08 -3.45
C LYS A 80 -8.47 4.14 -4.12
N VAL A 81 -8.58 5.39 -3.70
CA VAL A 81 -7.74 6.49 -4.23
C VAL A 81 -6.26 6.21 -4.00
N VAL A 82 -5.88 5.69 -2.83
CA VAL A 82 -4.50 5.30 -2.53
C VAL A 82 -4.07 4.10 -3.37
N MET A 83 -4.89 3.05 -3.45
CA MET A 83 -4.59 1.85 -4.26
C MET A 83 -4.37 2.21 -5.73
N LYS A 84 -5.23 3.08 -6.30
CA LYS A 84 -5.08 3.60 -7.66
C LYS A 84 -3.85 4.50 -7.81
N HIS A 85 -3.57 5.35 -6.83
CA HIS A 85 -2.40 6.23 -6.87
C HIS A 85 -1.07 5.45 -6.89
N LEU A 86 -1.00 4.35 -6.15
CA LEU A 86 0.16 3.46 -6.11
C LEU A 86 0.24 2.54 -7.34
N GLY A 87 -0.82 2.46 -8.15
CA GLY A 87 -0.89 1.59 -9.32
C GLY A 87 -1.20 0.12 -8.98
N LEU A 88 -1.69 -0.15 -7.76
CA LEU A 88 -1.96 -1.52 -7.29
C LEU A 88 -3.18 -2.12 -7.98
N GLU A 89 -4.22 -1.32 -8.26
CA GLU A 89 -5.36 -1.77 -9.07
C GLU A 89 -4.93 -2.12 -10.50
N ASP A 90 -4.07 -1.30 -11.11
CA ASP A 90 -3.58 -1.55 -12.47
C ASP A 90 -2.73 -2.83 -12.56
N ILE A 91 -1.99 -3.16 -11.49
CA ILE A 91 -1.28 -4.44 -11.36
C ILE A 91 -2.28 -5.59 -11.35
N VAL A 92 -3.28 -5.54 -10.48
CA VAL A 92 -4.30 -6.60 -10.34
C VAL A 92 -5.01 -6.83 -11.68
N ASP A 93 -5.52 -5.76 -12.29
CA ASP A 93 -6.24 -5.83 -13.57
C ASP A 93 -5.37 -6.42 -14.68
N THR A 94 -4.12 -5.96 -14.77
CA THR A 94 -3.18 -6.44 -15.79
C THR A 94 -2.84 -7.90 -15.59
N VAL A 95 -2.61 -8.34 -14.34
CA VAL A 95 -2.32 -9.74 -14.02
C VAL A 95 -3.50 -10.64 -14.36
N LEU A 96 -4.72 -10.27 -13.96
CA LEU A 96 -5.92 -11.08 -14.20
C LEU A 96 -6.23 -11.23 -15.70
N GLN A 97 -6.10 -10.15 -16.48
CA GLN A 97 -6.34 -10.20 -17.93
C GLN A 97 -5.31 -11.02 -18.71
N LYS A 98 -4.11 -11.15 -18.18
CA LYS A 98 -2.95 -11.63 -18.95
C LYS A 98 -2.47 -13.02 -18.54
N ILE A 99 -2.63 -13.39 -17.27
CA ILE A 99 -2.11 -14.63 -16.71
C ILE A 99 -3.23 -15.67 -16.50
N GLY A 100 -4.49 -15.25 -16.31
CA GLY A 100 -5.69 -16.11 -16.35
C GLY A 100 -5.88 -17.08 -15.17
N ASN A 101 -4.83 -17.77 -14.72
CA ASN A 101 -4.88 -18.83 -13.69
C ASN A 101 -4.26 -18.39 -12.35
N VAL A 102 -4.44 -17.13 -11.98
CA VAL A 102 -3.94 -16.59 -10.71
C VAL A 102 -4.97 -16.83 -9.61
N GLU A 103 -4.56 -17.54 -8.58
CA GLU A 103 -5.36 -17.81 -7.37
C GLU A 103 -5.27 -16.64 -6.38
N LYS A 104 -4.07 -16.08 -6.17
CA LYS A 104 -3.87 -14.90 -5.30
C LYS A 104 -2.83 -13.95 -5.84
N ILE A 105 -3.05 -12.67 -5.56
CA ILE A 105 -2.09 -11.58 -5.77
C ILE A 105 -1.82 -10.97 -4.41
N ILE A 106 -0.58 -11.05 -3.94
CA ILE A 106 -0.20 -10.66 -2.59
C ILE A 106 0.89 -9.61 -2.67
N LEU A 107 0.62 -8.42 -2.17
CA LEU A 107 1.60 -7.35 -2.02
C LEU A 107 2.48 -7.63 -0.80
N ILE A 108 3.79 -7.51 -0.97
CA ILE A 108 4.77 -7.66 0.09
C ILE A 108 5.73 -6.46 0.12
N GLY A 109 6.74 -6.52 0.98
CA GLY A 109 7.80 -5.51 1.04
C GLY A 109 7.32 -4.18 1.63
N ASP A 110 7.89 -3.09 1.12
CA ASP A 110 7.69 -1.74 1.64
C ASP A 110 6.26 -1.22 1.43
N TYR A 111 5.64 -1.56 0.30
CA TYR A 111 4.29 -1.12 -0.01
C TYR A 111 3.24 -1.77 0.89
N ALA A 112 3.45 -3.02 1.31
CA ALA A 112 2.61 -3.68 2.31
C ALA A 112 2.67 -2.98 3.69
N LYS A 113 3.76 -2.25 3.96
CA LYS A 113 3.97 -1.43 5.17
C LYS A 113 3.54 0.04 4.98
N GLY A 114 3.03 0.40 3.80
CA GLY A 114 2.64 1.77 3.45
C GLY A 114 3.81 2.71 3.20
N ILE A 115 4.94 2.20 2.71
CA ILE A 115 6.12 2.98 2.35
C ILE A 115 6.25 3.00 0.82
N ASP A 116 6.06 4.15 0.19
CA ASP A 116 6.17 4.33 -1.27
C ASP A 116 7.64 4.49 -1.68
N THR A 117 8.37 3.37 -1.87
CA THR A 117 9.79 3.37 -2.27
C THR A 117 10.03 3.38 -3.77
N GLY A 118 8.98 3.18 -4.58
CA GLY A 118 9.07 3.04 -6.03
C GLY A 118 9.34 1.61 -6.52
N ASN A 119 9.53 0.64 -5.61
CA ASN A 119 9.66 -0.77 -5.92
C ASN A 119 8.50 -1.57 -5.31
N ILE A 120 7.61 -2.07 -6.15
CA ILE A 120 6.45 -2.87 -5.74
C ILE A 120 6.82 -4.34 -5.90
N GLU A 121 6.66 -5.09 -4.82
CA GLU A 121 6.94 -6.52 -4.76
C GLU A 121 5.63 -7.29 -4.61
N VAL A 122 5.36 -8.20 -5.54
CA VAL A 122 4.09 -8.93 -5.61
C VAL A 122 4.34 -10.42 -5.74
N VAL A 123 3.72 -11.20 -4.88
CA VAL A 123 3.69 -12.66 -4.99
C VAL A 123 2.43 -13.06 -5.75
N LEU A 124 2.62 -13.83 -6.82
CA LEU A 124 1.57 -14.47 -7.57
C LEU A 124 1.52 -15.95 -7.18
N THR A 125 0.34 -16.41 -6.78
CA THR A 125 0.07 -17.84 -6.58
C THR A 125 -0.93 -18.31 -7.61
N GLY A 126 -0.70 -19.46 -8.22
CA GLY A 126 -1.52 -19.97 -9.31
C GLY A 126 -0.89 -21.19 -9.96
N ARG A 127 -1.62 -21.78 -10.90
CA ARG A 127 -1.17 -22.96 -11.67
C ARG A 127 -0.67 -22.54 -13.04
N ASP A 128 0.36 -23.23 -13.51
CA ASP A 128 0.92 -23.09 -14.87
C ASP A 128 1.30 -21.65 -15.26
N LEU A 129 1.91 -20.92 -14.31
CA LEU A 129 2.35 -19.54 -14.52
C LEU A 129 3.62 -19.50 -15.38
N ASP A 130 3.54 -18.86 -16.55
CA ASP A 130 4.66 -18.68 -17.48
C ASP A 130 5.59 -17.54 -17.03
N LEU A 131 6.84 -17.90 -16.70
CA LEU A 131 7.88 -16.97 -16.24
C LEU A 131 8.28 -15.94 -17.30
N ASP A 132 8.42 -16.35 -18.56
CA ASP A 132 8.83 -15.45 -19.66
C ASP A 132 7.75 -14.41 -19.94
N TYR A 133 6.49 -14.84 -19.81
CA TYR A 133 5.35 -13.95 -19.91
C TYR A 133 5.31 -12.92 -18.76
N ILE A 134 5.61 -13.35 -17.54
CA ILE A 134 5.65 -12.48 -16.35
C ILE A 134 6.73 -11.41 -16.47
N SER A 135 7.95 -11.75 -16.91
CA SER A 135 9.01 -10.76 -17.09
C SER A 135 8.67 -9.70 -18.13
N ASN A 136 7.90 -10.05 -19.16
CA ASN A 136 7.37 -9.07 -20.12
C ASN A 136 6.25 -8.21 -19.50
N LEU A 137 5.45 -8.79 -18.61
CA LEU A 137 4.41 -8.09 -17.87
C LEU A 137 4.99 -7.03 -16.93
N GLU A 138 6.07 -7.34 -16.21
CA GLU A 138 6.79 -6.40 -15.34
C GLU A 138 7.15 -5.13 -16.09
N LYS A 139 7.80 -5.26 -17.26
CA LYS A 139 8.20 -4.13 -18.10
C LYS A 139 7.02 -3.31 -18.59
N LYS A 140 5.88 -3.96 -18.85
CA LYS A 140 4.66 -3.27 -19.31
C LYS A 140 4.03 -2.48 -18.17
N ILE A 141 3.89 -3.09 -17.01
CA ILE A 141 3.32 -2.47 -15.83
C ILE A 141 4.20 -1.32 -15.35
N GLU A 142 5.52 -1.51 -15.31
CA GLU A 142 6.47 -0.48 -14.89
C GLU A 142 6.31 0.81 -15.70
N LYS A 143 6.10 0.69 -17.02
CA LYS A 143 5.79 1.83 -17.89
C LYS A 143 4.43 2.46 -17.62
N LEU A 144 3.45 1.67 -17.22
CA LEU A 144 2.09 2.13 -16.95
C LEU A 144 2.01 2.95 -15.66
N ILE A 145 2.62 2.45 -14.58
CA ILE A 145 2.49 3.05 -13.24
C ILE A 145 3.70 3.88 -12.81
N ASN A 146 4.76 3.90 -13.65
CA ASN A 146 6.03 4.59 -13.41
C ASN A 146 6.69 4.18 -12.07
N ARG A 147 6.63 2.88 -11.76
CA ARG A 147 7.22 2.24 -10.57
C ARG A 147 7.73 0.87 -10.96
N LYS A 148 8.87 0.46 -10.42
CA LYS A 148 9.41 -0.87 -10.66
C LYS A 148 8.47 -1.89 -10.03
N VAL A 149 8.16 -2.97 -10.76
CA VAL A 149 7.36 -4.08 -10.25
C VAL A 149 8.16 -5.36 -10.37
N THR A 150 8.25 -6.11 -9.29
CA THR A 150 8.91 -7.41 -9.24
C THR A 150 7.88 -8.46 -8.83
N PHE A 151 7.68 -9.46 -9.69
CA PHE A 151 6.82 -10.60 -9.40
C PHE A 151 7.61 -11.78 -8.87
N TYR A 152 7.07 -12.42 -7.84
CA TYR A 152 7.55 -13.67 -7.29
C TYR A 152 6.50 -14.74 -7.49
N LEU A 153 6.91 -15.90 -8.00
CA LEU A 153 6.02 -17.05 -8.12
C LEU A 153 6.10 -17.93 -6.89
N SER A 154 4.94 -18.32 -6.36
CA SER A 154 4.88 -19.31 -5.28
C SER A 154 3.63 -20.17 -5.41
N SER A 155 3.78 -21.48 -5.23
CA SER A 155 2.62 -22.38 -5.13
C SER A 155 1.86 -22.20 -3.81
N LYS A 156 2.54 -21.73 -2.76
CA LYS A 156 1.94 -21.47 -1.45
C LYS A 156 2.71 -20.36 -0.74
N PHE A 157 2.04 -19.23 -0.50
CA PHE A 157 2.63 -18.15 0.28
C PHE A 157 2.54 -18.47 1.78
N LEU A 158 3.68 -18.81 2.38
CA LEU A 158 3.87 -19.00 3.82
C LEU A 158 4.95 -18.02 4.25
N SER A 159 4.57 -16.76 4.52
CA SER A 159 5.50 -15.75 5.02
C SER A 159 4.93 -15.10 6.28
N GLU A 160 5.78 -14.97 7.28
CA GLU A 160 5.51 -14.15 8.48
C GLU A 160 5.67 -12.65 8.18
N GLN A 161 6.14 -12.28 6.98
CA GLN A 161 6.28 -10.89 6.59
C GLN A 161 4.92 -10.23 6.39
N GLN A 162 4.87 -8.94 6.70
CA GLN A 162 3.70 -8.11 6.45
C GLN A 162 3.32 -8.15 4.96
N ASN A 163 2.06 -8.46 4.70
CA ASN A 163 1.52 -8.63 3.37
C ASN A 163 0.10 -8.07 3.28
N ILE A 164 -0.34 -7.77 2.05
CA ILE A 164 -1.70 -7.36 1.74
C ILE A 164 -2.20 -8.23 0.59
N ILE A 165 -3.30 -8.93 0.80
CA ILE A 165 -3.95 -9.70 -0.27
C ILE A 165 -4.69 -8.68 -1.14
N LEU A 166 -4.20 -8.49 -2.37
CA LEU A 166 -4.84 -7.60 -3.36
C LEU A 166 -5.96 -8.31 -4.11
N TYR A 167 -5.83 -9.62 -4.29
CA TYR A 167 -6.83 -10.45 -4.95
C TYR A 167 -6.76 -11.87 -4.40
N THR A 168 -7.93 -12.50 -4.26
CA THR A 168 -8.06 -13.95 -4.06
C THR A 168 -9.23 -14.44 -4.90
N ASN A 169 -8.99 -15.49 -5.67
CA ASN A 169 -10.04 -16.22 -6.35
C ASN A 169 -10.75 -17.11 -5.32
N GLU A 170 -11.99 -16.76 -4.97
CA GLU A 170 -12.86 -17.62 -4.16
C GLU A 170 -13.41 -18.72 -5.09
N ILE A 171 -12.75 -19.89 -5.08
CA ILE A 171 -13.27 -21.13 -5.70
C ILE A 171 -14.19 -21.81 -4.70
#